data_AF-H1XPY5-F1
#
_entry.id   AF-H1XPY5-F1
#
_cell.length_a   1.000
_cell.length_b   1.000
_cell.length_c   1.000
_cell.angle_alpha   90.00
_cell.angle_beta   90.00
_cell.angle_gamma   90.00
#
_symmetry.space_group_name_H-M   'P 1'
#
loop_
_entity.id
_entity.type
_entity.pdbx_description
1 polymer ?
#
loop_
_entity_poly.entity_id
_entity_poly.type
_entity_poly.pdbx_seq_one_letter_code
_entity_poly.pdbx_strand_id
1 'polypeptide(L)'
;MNKQDTYFAIFVGALTAAATDSFPLLNLINCFCCLGIISGGILPIWLLSKKLEDRAFFTTPEVIHIGLSAGLVGAVMAFILQFIVYQFYGNWQVEWLTQALESMEDLPPLWEDLYYELQKPEYQGFAGMAILIRNLIMFPVFTLLGSFLMNKFLIKRSSK
;
A
#
# COMPACT_ATOMS: atom_id res chain seq x y z
N MET A 1 -25.60 -9.55 3.23
CA MET A 1 -24.62 -8.45 3.20
C MET A 1 -25.02 -7.51 2.08
N ASN A 2 -25.23 -6.21 2.36
CA ASN A 2 -25.58 -5.25 1.31
C ASN A 2 -24.34 -4.99 0.41
N LYS A 3 -24.52 -5.08 -0.91
CA LYS A 3 -23.42 -4.89 -1.87
C LYS A 3 -22.81 -3.50 -1.77
N GLN A 4 -23.65 -2.48 -1.55
CA GLN A 4 -23.21 -1.08 -1.45
C GLN A 4 -22.26 -0.86 -0.26
N ASP A 5 -22.57 -1.44 0.90
CA ASP A 5 -21.72 -1.34 2.08
C ASP A 5 -20.36 -2.02 1.88
N THR A 6 -20.35 -3.11 1.12
CA THR A 6 -19.12 -3.87 0.81
C THR A 6 -18.19 -3.04 -0.06
N TYR A 7 -18.71 -2.45 -1.14
CA TYR A 7 -17.91 -1.59 -2.01
C TYR A 7 -17.40 -0.34 -1.29
N PHE A 8 -18.23 0.26 -0.45
CA PHE A 8 -17.80 1.40 0.38
C PHE A 8 -16.64 1.01 1.30
N ALA A 9 -16.75 -0.11 2.02
CA ALA A 9 -15.70 -0.58 2.91
C ALA A 9 -14.39 -0.88 2.16
N ILE A 10 -14.48 -1.53 0.99
CA ILE A 10 -13.33 -1.80 0.10
C ILE A 10 -12.66 -0.49 -0.31
N PHE A 11 -13.44 0.52 -0.72
CA PHE A 11 -12.90 1.80 -1.16
C PHE A 11 -12.19 2.55 -0.03
N VAL A 12 -12.77 2.56 1.17
CA VAL A 12 -12.13 3.18 2.34
C VAL A 12 -10.82 2.48 2.70
N GLY A 13 -10.79 1.14 2.65
CA GLY A 13 -9.56 0.37 2.87
C GLY A 13 -8.49 0.64 1.83
N ALA A 14 -8.87 0.67 0.55
CA ALA A 14 -7.99 0.99 -0.57
C ALA A 14 -7.40 2.39 -0.43
N LEU A 15 -8.22 3.39 -0.10
CA LEU A 15 -7.77 4.77 0.12
C LEU A 15 -6.81 4.87 1.31
N THR A 16 -7.10 4.14 2.40
CA THR A 16 -6.23 4.12 3.59
C THR A 16 -4.87 3.50 3.27
N ALA A 17 -4.84 2.38 2.56
CA ALA A 17 -3.60 1.74 2.11
C ALA A 17 -2.80 2.68 1.19
N ALA A 18 -3.46 3.28 0.19
CA ALA A 18 -2.83 4.15 -0.79
C ALA A 18 -2.29 5.44 -0.16
N ALA A 19 -3.06 6.08 0.72
CA ALA A 19 -2.62 7.26 1.44
C ALA A 19 -1.42 6.95 2.33
N THR A 20 -1.47 5.87 3.11
CA THR A 20 -0.37 5.53 4.02
C THR A 20 0.92 5.20 3.28
N ASP A 21 0.84 4.58 2.10
CA ASP A 21 2.00 4.32 1.23
C ASP A 21 2.54 5.59 0.54
N SER A 22 1.66 6.53 0.19
CA SER A 22 2.04 7.75 -0.55
C SER A 22 2.67 8.83 0.34
N PHE A 23 2.42 8.83 1.66
CA PHE A 23 2.95 9.86 2.55
C PHE A 23 4.37 9.56 3.06
N PRO A 24 5.36 10.45 2.82
CA PRO A 24 6.79 10.23 3.12
C PRO A 24 7.10 9.90 4.59
N LEU A 25 6.46 10.57 5.54
CA LEU A 25 6.65 10.32 6.98
C LEU A 25 6.07 8.97 7.43
N LEU A 26 5.05 8.46 6.73
CA LEU A 26 4.44 7.15 6.99
C LEU A 26 5.13 6.02 6.21
N ASN A 27 5.89 6.36 5.16
CA ASN A 27 6.67 5.39 4.39
C ASN A 27 7.81 4.76 5.21
N LEU A 28 8.37 5.47 6.22
CA LEU A 28 9.27 4.86 7.21
C LEU A 28 8.59 3.73 8.03
N ILE A 29 7.31 3.89 8.37
CA ILE A 29 6.51 2.83 9.01
C ILE A 29 6.17 1.71 8.00
N ASN A 30 6.00 2.05 6.72
CA ASN A 30 5.77 1.10 5.64
C ASN A 30 7.02 0.27 5.28
N CYS A 31 8.21 0.83 5.50
CA CYS A 31 9.50 0.17 5.37
C CYS A 31 9.68 -0.98 6.40
N PHE A 32 8.93 -0.94 7.51
CA PHE A 32 8.84 -2.01 8.52
C PHE A 32 7.73 -3.02 8.23
N CYS A 33 7.65 -3.55 6.99
CA CYS A 33 6.79 -4.68 6.60
C CYS A 33 5.36 -4.32 6.14
N CYS A 34 5.18 -3.24 5.38
CA CYS A 34 3.92 -2.90 4.71
C CYS A 34 2.73 -2.68 5.67
N LEU A 35 2.98 -2.29 6.93
CA LEU A 35 1.96 -2.14 7.97
C LEU A 35 0.83 -1.18 7.55
N GLY A 36 1.17 -0.12 6.80
CA GLY A 36 0.19 0.79 6.24
C GLY A 36 -0.77 0.11 5.26
N ILE A 37 -0.24 -0.74 4.39
CA ILE A 37 -1.03 -1.53 3.43
C ILE A 37 -1.87 -2.59 4.16
N ILE A 38 -1.30 -3.28 5.16
CA ILE A 38 -2.01 -4.25 6.00
C ILE A 38 -3.22 -3.59 6.68
N SER A 39 -3.06 -2.35 7.17
CA SER A 39 -4.16 -1.61 7.79
C SER A 39 -5.34 -1.39 6.84
N GLY A 40 -5.07 -1.17 5.55
CA GLY A 40 -6.10 -1.07 4.51
C GLY A 40 -6.84 -2.38 4.23
N GLY A 41 -6.26 -3.54 4.60
CA GLY A 41 -6.93 -4.83 4.62
C GLY A 41 -7.77 -5.10 5.88
N ILE A 42 -7.36 -4.54 7.02
CA ILE A 42 -8.04 -4.67 8.31
C ILE A 42 -9.32 -3.83 8.34
N LEU A 43 -9.23 -2.58 7.87
CA LEU A 43 -10.30 -1.58 7.97
C LEU A 43 -11.64 -2.04 7.34
N PRO A 44 -11.66 -2.62 6.12
CA PRO A 44 -12.90 -3.05 5.48
C PRO A 44 -13.63 -4.13 6.28
N ILE A 45 -12.88 -5.12 6.79
CA ILE A 45 -13.43 -6.22 7.61
C ILE A 45 -13.98 -5.67 8.92
N TRP A 46 -13.27 -4.73 9.55
CA TRP A 46 -13.76 -4.08 10.77
C TRP A 46 -15.03 -3.27 10.55
N LEU A 47 -15.08 -2.45 9.51
CA LEU A 47 -16.26 -1.64 9.17
C LEU A 47 -17.47 -2.53 8.87
N LEU A 48 -17.28 -3.60 8.10
CA LEU A 48 -18.35 -4.54 7.79
C LEU A 48 -18.79 -5.34 9.02
N SER A 49 -17.88 -5.66 9.93
CA SER A 49 -18.22 -6.37 11.18
C SER A 49 -19.17 -5.58 12.08
N LYS A 50 -19.09 -4.23 12.06
CA LYS A 50 -20.01 -3.38 12.82
C LYS A 50 -21.44 -3.34 12.27
N LYS A 51 -21.62 -3.70 11.00
CA LYS A 51 -22.92 -3.70 10.31
C LYS A 51 -23.57 -5.08 10.27
N LEU A 52 -22.87 -6.12 10.72
CA LEU A 52 -23.39 -7.48 10.77
C LEU A 52 -23.94 -7.74 12.17
N GLU A 53 -25.25 -7.59 12.34
CA GLU A 53 -25.93 -7.87 13.62
C GLU A 53 -25.98 -9.39 13.90
N ASP A 54 -26.10 -10.22 12.85
CA ASP A 54 -26.31 -11.68 13.00
C ASP A 54 -25.05 -12.54 12.83
N ARG A 55 -23.92 -11.98 12.39
CA ARG A 55 -22.71 -12.75 12.04
C ARG A 55 -21.46 -12.12 12.66
N ALA A 56 -20.85 -12.83 13.59
CA ALA A 56 -19.65 -12.35 14.28
C ALA A 56 -18.36 -12.46 13.45
N PHE A 57 -18.37 -13.23 12.35
CA PHE A 57 -17.20 -13.47 11.49
C PHE A 57 -17.59 -13.67 10.03
N PHE A 58 -16.59 -13.58 9.15
CA PHE A 58 -16.72 -13.76 7.70
C PHE A 58 -16.23 -15.13 7.26
N THR A 59 -16.80 -15.64 6.18
CA THR A 59 -16.33 -16.85 5.51
C THR A 59 -15.01 -16.60 4.77
N THR A 60 -14.18 -17.64 4.59
CA THR A 60 -12.91 -17.54 3.86
C THR A 60 -13.06 -16.89 2.47
N PRO A 61 -14.07 -17.24 1.64
CA PRO A 61 -14.26 -16.59 0.34
C PRO A 61 -14.61 -15.09 0.45
N GLU A 62 -15.42 -14.70 1.44
CA GLU A 62 -15.76 -13.28 1.68
C GLU A 62 -14.49 -12.48 2.06
N VAL A 63 -13.64 -13.02 2.93
CA VAL A 63 -12.38 -12.38 3.34
C VAL A 63 -11.42 -12.24 2.16
N ILE A 64 -11.28 -13.29 1.35
CA ILE A 64 -10.43 -13.25 0.15
C ILE A 64 -10.92 -12.17 -0.81
N HIS A 65 -12.22 -12.15 -1.09
CA HIS A 65 -12.81 -11.17 -2.00
C HIS A 65 -12.59 -9.74 -1.52
N ILE A 66 -12.85 -9.46 -0.23
CA ILE A 66 -12.68 -8.11 0.35
C ILE A 66 -11.22 -7.69 0.34
N GLY A 67 -10.29 -8.54 0.81
CA GLY A 67 -8.87 -8.20 0.89
C GLY A 67 -8.24 -8.00 -0.49
N LEU A 68 -8.51 -8.87 -1.44
CA LEU A 68 -7.93 -8.82 -2.79
C LEU A 68 -8.47 -7.63 -3.59
N SER A 69 -9.79 -7.36 -3.49
CA SER A 69 -10.38 -6.18 -4.14
C SER A 69 -9.87 -4.87 -3.56
N ALA A 70 -9.72 -4.77 -2.22
CA ALA A 70 -9.13 -3.60 -1.58
C ALA A 70 -7.68 -3.38 -2.02
N GLY A 71 -6.90 -4.45 -2.17
CA GLY A 71 -5.52 -4.37 -2.65
C GLY A 71 -5.40 -3.96 -4.11
N LEU A 72 -6.22 -4.52 -5.01
CA LEU A 72 -6.21 -4.13 -6.42
C LEU A 72 -6.59 -2.66 -6.61
N VAL A 73 -7.68 -2.21 -5.95
CA VAL A 73 -8.10 -0.81 -6.00
C VAL A 73 -7.04 0.09 -5.35
N GLY A 74 -6.47 -0.34 -4.22
CA GLY A 74 -5.41 0.37 -3.52
C GLY A 74 -4.15 0.55 -4.35
N ALA A 75 -3.72 -0.47 -5.11
CA ALA A 75 -2.55 -0.40 -5.98
C ALA A 75 -2.71 0.68 -7.06
N VAL A 76 -3.89 0.72 -7.69
CA VAL A 76 -4.22 1.72 -8.73
C VAL A 76 -4.28 3.12 -8.11
N MET A 77 -4.93 3.28 -6.95
CA MET A 77 -4.98 4.56 -6.25
C MET A 77 -3.60 5.05 -5.82
N ALA A 78 -2.76 4.16 -5.28
CA ALA A 78 -1.40 4.49 -4.86
C ALA A 78 -0.55 4.95 -6.05
N PHE A 79 -0.64 4.25 -7.19
CA PHE A 79 0.05 4.66 -8.41
C PHE A 79 -0.39 6.06 -8.88
N ILE A 80 -1.70 6.33 -8.89
CA ILE A 80 -2.23 7.66 -9.25
C ILE A 80 -1.75 8.73 -8.27
N LEU A 81 -1.81 8.47 -6.96
CA LEU A 81 -1.35 9.40 -5.94
C LEU A 81 0.15 9.69 -6.05
N GLN A 82 0.97 8.66 -6.24
CA GLN A 82 2.41 8.81 -6.45
C GLN A 82 2.71 9.63 -7.71
N PHE A 83 1.99 9.39 -8.80
CA PHE A 83 2.13 10.17 -10.03
C PHE A 83 1.77 11.65 -9.82
N ILE A 84 0.69 11.94 -9.10
CA ILE A 84 0.31 13.31 -8.75
C ILE A 84 1.40 13.95 -7.88
N VAL A 85 1.86 13.28 -6.82
CA VAL A 85 2.90 13.79 -5.93
C VAL A 85 4.18 14.10 -6.72
N TYR A 86 4.59 13.19 -7.61
CA TYR A 86 5.75 13.39 -8.48
C TYR A 86 5.62 14.65 -9.36
N GLN A 87 4.44 14.91 -9.89
CA GLN A 87 4.22 16.07 -10.76
C GLN A 87 4.26 17.42 -10.02
N PHE A 88 3.84 17.43 -8.75
CA PHE A 88 3.81 18.66 -7.94
C PHE A 88 5.11 18.91 -7.15
N TYR A 89 5.70 17.85 -6.62
CA TYR A 89 6.85 17.93 -5.70
C TYR A 89 8.14 17.36 -6.30
N GLY A 90 8.12 16.87 -7.53
CA GLY A 90 9.27 16.20 -8.14
C GLY A 90 9.60 14.87 -7.47
N ASN A 91 10.79 14.36 -7.74
CA ASN A 91 11.27 13.12 -7.16
C ASN A 91 11.95 13.37 -5.80
N TRP A 92 11.16 13.74 -4.80
CA TRP A 92 11.67 14.06 -3.45
C TRP A 92 12.52 12.92 -2.85
N GLN A 93 12.29 11.66 -3.27
CA GLN A 93 13.07 10.50 -2.86
C GLN A 93 14.50 10.56 -3.40
N VAL A 94 14.67 11.01 -4.65
CA VAL A 94 15.98 11.19 -5.26
C VAL A 94 16.69 12.37 -4.61
N GLU A 95 16.00 13.48 -4.34
CA GLU A 95 16.60 14.64 -3.65
C GLU A 95 17.06 14.31 -2.23
N TRP A 96 16.27 13.54 -1.49
CA TRP A 96 16.67 13.07 -0.15
C TRP A 96 17.85 12.11 -0.22
N LEU A 97 17.86 11.20 -1.20
CA LEU A 97 18.97 10.28 -1.44
C LEU A 97 20.24 11.03 -1.87
N THR A 98 20.13 12.05 -2.74
CA THR A 98 21.29 12.86 -3.15
C THR A 98 21.86 13.65 -1.99
N GLN A 99 21.02 14.26 -1.14
CA GLN A 99 21.50 14.93 0.07
C GLN A 99 22.21 13.95 1.02
N ALA A 100 21.71 12.73 1.15
CA ALA A 100 22.36 11.69 1.95
C ALA A 100 23.70 11.25 1.33
N LEU A 101 23.76 11.08 0.00
CA LEU A 101 24.98 10.69 -0.73
C LEU A 101 26.03 11.81 -0.68
N GLU A 102 25.65 13.07 -0.87
CA GLU A 102 26.52 14.25 -0.76
C GLU A 102 27.08 14.45 0.65
N SER A 103 26.39 13.93 1.67
CA SER A 103 26.89 13.93 3.05
C SER A 103 27.96 12.85 3.30
N MET A 104 28.20 11.95 2.34
CA MET A 104 29.27 10.96 2.40
C MET A 104 30.49 11.51 1.64
N GLU A 105 31.60 11.65 2.35
CA GLU A 105 32.83 12.32 1.86
C GLU A 105 33.52 11.57 0.70
N ASP A 106 33.24 10.27 0.54
CA ASP A 106 33.76 9.43 -0.55
C ASP A 106 32.66 8.48 -1.06
N LEU A 107 32.08 8.81 -2.22
CA LEU A 107 31.20 7.89 -2.95
C LEU A 107 32.05 6.94 -3.82
N PRO A 108 31.92 5.61 -3.66
CA PRO A 108 32.53 4.67 -4.58
C PRO A 108 32.10 4.95 -6.02
N PRO A 109 32.99 4.80 -7.03
CA PRO A 109 32.71 5.15 -8.43
C PRO A 109 31.47 4.42 -9.01
N LEU A 110 31.13 3.25 -8.46
CA LEU A 110 29.91 2.51 -8.80
C LEU A 110 28.63 3.34 -8.61
N TRP A 111 28.59 4.21 -7.59
CA TRP A 111 27.41 5.02 -7.26
C TRP A 111 27.25 6.22 -8.19
N GLU A 112 28.36 6.81 -8.65
CA GLU A 112 28.33 7.89 -9.63
C GLU A 112 27.77 7.39 -10.97
N ASP A 113 28.27 6.26 -11.47
CA ASP A 113 27.80 5.67 -12.72
C ASP A 113 26.31 5.32 -12.64
N LEU A 114 25.87 4.69 -11.54
CA LEU A 114 24.47 4.35 -11.31
C LEU A 114 23.57 5.61 -11.23
N TYR A 115 24.05 6.68 -10.61
CA TYR A 115 23.33 7.94 -10.50
C TYR A 115 23.11 8.58 -11.89
N TYR A 116 24.16 8.66 -12.71
CA TYR A 116 24.06 9.18 -14.07
C TYR A 116 23.15 8.32 -14.95
N GLU A 117 23.12 7.01 -14.76
CA GLU A 117 22.19 6.13 -15.48
C GLU A 117 20.74 6.32 -15.05
N LEU A 118 20.47 6.47 -13.75
CA LEU A 118 19.12 6.68 -13.20
C LEU A 118 18.48 8.01 -13.67
N GLN A 119 19.29 9.02 -14.00
CA GLN A 119 18.80 10.29 -14.54
C GLN A 119 18.36 10.21 -16.01
N LYS A 120 18.73 9.17 -16.75
CA LYS A 120 18.35 9.06 -18.17
C LYS A 120 16.83 8.87 -18.28
N PRO A 121 16.16 9.57 -19.20
CA PRO A 121 14.69 9.50 -19.36
C PRO A 121 14.19 8.09 -19.69
N GLU A 122 15.01 7.26 -20.33
CA GLU A 122 14.73 5.85 -20.61
C GLU A 122 14.52 5.02 -19.32
N TYR A 123 15.30 5.29 -18.28
CA TYR A 123 15.19 4.62 -16.98
C TYR A 123 13.99 5.11 -16.16
N GLN A 124 13.56 6.36 -16.35
CA GLN A 124 12.40 6.90 -15.65
C GLN A 124 11.10 6.20 -16.05
N GLY A 125 10.92 5.88 -17.34
CA GLY A 125 9.78 5.10 -17.82
C GLY A 125 9.78 3.66 -17.28
N PHE A 126 10.95 3.01 -17.26
CA PHE A 126 11.12 1.67 -16.70
C PHE A 126 10.84 1.63 -15.18
N ALA A 127 11.35 2.63 -14.45
CA ALA A 127 11.12 2.77 -13.01
C ALA A 127 9.63 2.91 -12.67
N GLY A 128 8.88 3.72 -13.43
CA GLY A 128 7.43 3.87 -13.25
C GLY A 128 6.67 2.55 -13.45
N MET A 129 7.02 1.77 -14.49
CA MET A 129 6.45 0.45 -14.71
C MET A 129 6.80 -0.54 -13.60
N ALA A 130 8.06 -0.55 -13.15
CA ALA A 130 8.51 -1.40 -12.05
C ALA A 130 7.76 -1.10 -10.74
N ILE A 131 7.50 0.18 -10.45
CA ILE A 131 6.71 0.61 -9.28
C ILE A 131 5.26 0.13 -9.39
N LEU A 132 4.65 0.23 -10.58
CA LEU A 132 3.28 -0.24 -10.80
C LEU A 132 3.18 -1.77 -10.58
N ILE A 133 4.09 -2.54 -11.18
CA ILE A 133 4.14 -4.00 -11.04
C ILE A 133 4.34 -4.37 -9.57
N ARG A 134 5.27 -3.72 -8.88
CA ARG A 134 5.48 -3.88 -7.44
C ARG A 134 4.20 -3.64 -6.66
N ASN A 135 3.52 -2.51 -6.89
CA ASN A 135 2.29 -2.17 -6.16
C ASN A 135 1.17 -3.18 -6.44
N LEU A 136 1.04 -3.64 -7.68
CA LEU A 136 0.02 -4.61 -8.08
C LEU A 136 0.22 -5.98 -7.42
N ILE A 137 1.43 -6.33 -7.01
CA ILE A 137 1.73 -7.57 -6.27
C ILE A 137 1.61 -7.32 -4.77
N MET A 138 2.26 -6.28 -4.26
CA MET A 138 2.38 -6.01 -2.83
C MET A 138 1.01 -5.69 -2.21
N PHE A 139 0.22 -4.82 -2.83
CA PHE A 139 -1.04 -4.39 -2.23
C PHE A 139 -2.01 -5.55 -2.02
N PRO A 140 -2.36 -6.38 -3.04
CA PRO A 140 -3.24 -7.52 -2.84
C PRO A 140 -2.76 -8.52 -1.80
N VAL A 141 -1.46 -8.81 -1.75
CA VAL A 141 -0.90 -9.75 -0.77
C VAL A 141 -1.06 -9.22 0.65
N PHE A 142 -0.67 -7.97 0.90
CA PHE A 142 -0.68 -7.41 2.25
C PHE A 142 -2.08 -7.01 2.74
N THR A 143 -2.96 -6.50 1.86
CA THR A 143 -4.36 -6.25 2.23
C THR A 143 -5.09 -7.56 2.51
N LEU A 144 -4.82 -8.63 1.75
CA LEU A 144 -5.36 -9.95 2.03
C LEU A 144 -4.91 -10.47 3.39
N LEU A 145 -3.63 -10.36 3.72
CA LEU A 145 -3.11 -10.72 5.05
C LEU A 145 -3.80 -9.92 6.16
N GLY A 146 -3.98 -8.61 5.98
CA GLY A 146 -4.72 -7.76 6.92
C GLY A 146 -6.17 -8.20 7.12
N SER A 147 -6.86 -8.54 6.03
CA SER A 147 -8.24 -9.04 6.10
C SER A 147 -8.33 -10.37 6.86
N PHE A 148 -7.38 -11.29 6.64
CA PHE A 148 -7.30 -12.55 7.38
C PHE A 148 -7.02 -12.35 8.87
N LEU A 149 -6.06 -11.48 9.21
CA LEU A 149 -5.74 -11.16 10.60
C LEU A 149 -6.97 -10.61 11.33
N MET A 150 -7.70 -9.70 10.69
CA MET A 150 -8.89 -9.13 11.28
C MET A 150 -10.01 -10.16 11.46
N ASN A 151 -10.24 -11.03 10.47
CA ASN A 151 -11.25 -12.08 10.61
C ASN A 151 -10.91 -13.09 11.72
N LYS A 152 -9.62 -13.48 11.84
CA LYS A 152 -9.13 -14.30 12.96
C LYS A 152 -9.36 -13.64 14.31
N PHE A 153 -9.13 -12.33 14.41
CA PHE A 153 -9.38 -11.57 15.63
C PHE A 153 -10.88 -11.57 16.00
N LEU A 154 -11.76 -11.40 15.01
CA LEU A 154 -13.21 -11.46 15.20
C LEU A 154 -13.69 -12.84 15.67
N ILE A 155 -13.18 -13.93 15.07
CA ILE A 155 -13.48 -15.31 15.50
C ILE A 155 -13.08 -15.50 16.97
N LYS A 156 -11.86 -15.06 17.35
CA LYS A 156 -11.38 -15.18 18.74
C LYS A 156 -12.24 -14.36 19.71
N ARG A 157 -12.73 -13.20 19.29
CA ARG A 157 -13.62 -12.34 20.09
C ARG A 157 -15.01 -12.97 20.29
N SER A 158 -15.55 -13.65 19.28
CA SER A 158 -16.85 -14.32 19.36
C SER A 158 -16.85 -15.58 20.24
N SER A 159 -15.68 -16.17 20.50
CA SER A 159 -15.52 -17.38 21.31
C SER A 159 -15.36 -17.10 22.81
N LYS A 160 -15.30 -15.83 23.22
CA LYS A 160 -15.27 -15.39 24.63
C LYS A 160 -16.63 -14.84 25.02
#